data_AF-A0A6G3WLL6-F1
#
_entry.id   AF-A0A6G3WLL6-F1
#
_cell.length_a   1.000
_cell.length_b   1.000
_cell.length_c   1.000
_cell.angle_alpha   90.00
_cell.angle_beta   90.00
_cell.angle_gamma   90.00
#
_symmetry.space_group_name_H-M   'P 1'
#
loop_
_entity.id
_entity.type
_entity.pdbx_description
1 polymer ?
#
loop_
_entity_poly.entity_id
_entity_poly.type
_entity_poly.pdbx_seq_one_letter_code
_entity_poly.pdbx_strand_id
1 'polypeptide(L)'
;YRLHLLDGAVHAAGQYAEAGRLRLGPADGDALAFGRDVLAAAGETLPSAIVVDVGRDDEGRWAVIEANAAWASGCYSADPDRALETVLRAAGPATALSPHDRAFVR
;
A
#
# COMPACT_ATOMS: atom_id res chain seq x y z
N TYR A 1 -6.45 -4.09 6.07
CA TYR A 1 -6.33 -4.15 4.60
C TYR A 1 -4.94 -3.75 4.21
N ARG A 2 -4.43 -4.32 3.12
CA ARG A 2 -3.14 -4.00 2.55
C ARG A 2 -3.33 -3.37 1.19
N LEU A 3 -2.74 -2.19 0.98
CA LEU A 3 -2.81 -1.45 -0.26
C LEU A 3 -1.42 -1.39 -0.88
N HIS A 4 -1.27 -1.95 -2.07
CA HIS A 4 -0.09 -1.75 -2.91
C HIS A 4 -0.30 -0.45 -3.69
N LEU A 5 0.49 0.57 -3.36
CA LEU A 5 0.42 1.88 -3.98
C LEU A 5 1.51 1.97 -5.06
N LEU A 6 1.11 2.43 -6.25
CA LEU A 6 2.02 2.62 -7.38
C LEU A 6 1.65 3.92 -8.10
N ASP A 7 2.63 4.80 -8.27
CA ASP A 7 2.56 6.07 -8.99
C ASP A 7 1.28 6.87 -8.66
N GLY A 8 1.02 7.06 -7.36
CA GLY A 8 -0.09 7.87 -6.86
C GLY A 8 -1.47 7.19 -6.92
N ALA A 9 -1.53 5.88 -7.13
CA ALA A 9 -2.78 5.12 -7.18
C ALA A 9 -2.76 3.85 -6.30
N VAL A 10 -3.94 3.42 -5.85
CA VAL A 10 -4.13 2.07 -5.28
C VAL A 10 -4.10 1.07 -6.43
N HIS A 11 -2.99 0.37 -6.59
CA HIS A 11 -2.73 -0.51 -7.73
C HIS A 11 -3.21 -1.94 -7.48
N ALA A 12 -3.04 -2.44 -6.26
CA ALA A 12 -3.59 -3.71 -5.81
C ALA A 12 -3.99 -3.60 -4.33
N ALA A 13 -4.99 -4.37 -3.90
CA ALA A 13 -5.42 -4.35 -2.51
C ALA A 13 -6.08 -5.67 -2.08
N GLY A 14 -5.97 -5.98 -0.79
CA GLY A 14 -6.60 -7.14 -0.18
C GLY A 14 -6.87 -6.97 1.31
N GLN A 15 -7.85 -7.70 1.81
CA GLN A 15 -8.00 -7.93 3.25
C GLN A 15 -7.07 -9.06 3.67
N TYR A 16 -6.29 -8.84 4.73
CA TYR A 16 -5.45 -9.88 5.34
C TYR A 16 -5.86 -10.19 6.78
N ALA A 17 -6.49 -9.25 7.47
CA ALA A 17 -6.92 -9.42 8.85
C ALA A 17 -8.19 -8.63 9.16
N GLU A 18 -8.90 -9.08 10.21
CA GLU A 18 -10.00 -8.38 10.86
C GLU A 18 -9.97 -8.70 12.36
N ALA A 19 -10.14 -7.68 13.20
CA ALA A 19 -10.10 -7.82 14.65
C ALA A 19 -8.88 -8.63 15.15
N GLY A 20 -7.70 -8.34 14.57
CA GLY A 20 -6.44 -8.99 14.93
C GLY A 20 -6.28 -10.45 14.49
N ARG A 21 -7.23 -11.01 13.73
CA ARG A 21 -7.17 -12.39 13.22
C ARG A 21 -7.03 -12.42 11.71
N LEU A 22 -6.33 -13.45 11.20
CA LEU A 22 -6.19 -13.69 9.77
C LEU A 22 -7.57 -13.83 9.12
N ARG A 23 -7.83 -12.99 8.11
CA ARG A 23 -9.02 -13.06 7.27
C ARG A 23 -8.64 -12.57 5.88
N LEU A 24 -8.57 -13.52 4.94
CA LEU A 24 -8.19 -13.24 3.56
C LEU A 24 -9.44 -12.94 2.71
N GLY A 25 -9.35 -11.92 1.87
CA GLY A 25 -10.46 -11.53 1.00
C GLY A 25 -10.11 -10.33 0.12
N PRO A 26 -10.97 -9.94 -0.82
CA PRO A 26 -10.79 -8.69 -1.55
C PRO A 26 -10.83 -7.50 -0.59
N ALA A 27 -10.20 -6.39 -0.97
CA ALA A 27 -10.48 -5.13 -0.29
C ALA A 27 -11.91 -4.68 -0.58
N ASP A 28 -12.61 -4.19 0.44
CA ASP A 28 -13.93 -3.59 0.25
C ASP A 28 -13.84 -2.15 -0.29
N GLY A 29 -14.98 -1.60 -0.70
CA GLY A 29 -15.06 -0.26 -1.30
C GLY A 29 -14.62 0.86 -0.36
N ASP A 30 -14.87 0.72 0.95
CA ASP A 30 -14.51 1.72 1.96
C ASP A 30 -12.99 1.76 2.18
N ALA A 31 -12.33 0.60 2.22
CA ALA A 31 -10.87 0.51 2.28
C ALA A 31 -10.21 1.17 1.06
N LEU A 32 -10.76 0.95 -0.14
CA LEU A 32 -10.27 1.57 -1.37
C LEU A 32 -10.53 3.08 -1.38
N ALA A 33 -11.66 3.54 -0.87
CA ALA A 33 -11.96 4.97 -0.72
C ALA A 33 -10.98 5.64 0.23
N PHE A 34 -10.78 5.06 1.41
CA PHE A 34 -9.83 5.58 2.37
C PHE A 34 -8.39 5.57 1.82
N GLY A 35 -8.00 4.55 1.05
CA GLY A 35 -6.71 4.55 0.35
C GLY A 35 -6.51 5.74 -0.59
N ARG A 36 -7.58 6.18 -1.28
CA ARG A 36 -7.53 7.40 -2.10
C ARG A 36 -7.44 8.66 -1.26
N ASP A 37 -8.11 8.71 -0.12
CA ASP A 37 -8.01 9.84 0.82
C ASP A 37 -6.59 9.97 1.39
N VAL A 38 -5.94 8.85 1.72
CA VAL A 38 -4.53 8.82 2.14
C VAL A 38 -3.62 9.36 1.04
N LEU A 39 -3.81 8.93 -0.21
CA LEU A 39 -3.04 9.44 -1.35
C LEU A 39 -3.27 10.94 -1.57
N ALA A 40 -4.51 11.42 -1.46
CA ALA A 40 -4.82 12.84 -1.60
C ALA A 40 -4.20 13.70 -0.48
N ALA A 41 -4.14 13.17 0.74
CA ALA A 41 -3.62 13.90 1.90
C ALA A 41 -2.09 13.83 2.04
N ALA A 42 -1.48 12.70 1.66
CA ALA A 42 -0.07 12.39 1.98
C ALA A 42 0.69 11.69 0.84
N GLY A 43 0.14 11.55 -0.36
CA GLY A 43 0.80 10.86 -1.47
C GLY A 43 2.19 11.42 -1.80
N GLU A 44 2.34 12.75 -1.74
CA GLU A 44 3.61 13.45 -1.97
C GLU A 44 4.67 13.19 -0.89
N THR A 45 4.30 12.64 0.28
CA THR A 45 5.24 12.27 1.35
C THR A 45 5.57 10.78 1.34
N LEU A 46 5.08 10.03 0.35
CA LEU A 46 5.33 8.61 0.16
C LEU A 46 6.22 8.37 -1.07
N PRO A 47 7.03 7.30 -1.08
CA PRO A 47 7.64 6.81 -2.31
C PRO A 47 6.57 6.48 -3.35
N SER A 48 6.91 6.59 -4.63
CA SER A 48 6.01 6.25 -5.74
C SER A 48 5.57 4.78 -5.74
N ALA A 49 6.33 3.87 -5.11
CA ALA A 49 5.95 2.49 -4.91
C ALA A 49 6.15 2.08 -3.45
N ILE A 50 5.05 1.80 -2.76
CA ILE A 50 5.03 1.48 -1.34
C ILE A 50 3.81 0.63 -1.01
N VAL A 51 3.83 -0.08 0.11
CA VAL A 51 2.66 -0.76 0.65
C VAL A 51 2.16 -0.01 1.88
N VAL A 52 0.87 0.28 1.97
CA VAL A 52 0.26 0.91 3.13
C VAL A 52 -0.84 0.01 3.68
N ASP A 53 -0.73 -0.35 4.94
CA ASP A 53 -1.77 -1.08 5.65
C ASP A 53 -2.74 -0.08 6.29
N VAL A 54 -4.03 -0.32 6.09
CA VAL A 54 -5.12 0.51 6.62
C VAL A 54 -6.17 -0.34 7.31
N GLY A 55 -6.86 0.22 8.28
CA GLY A 55 -7.92 -0.48 8.99
C GLY A 55 -8.81 0.45 9.77
N ARG A 56 -9.78 -0.15 10.47
CA ARG A 56 -10.67 0.55 11.38
C ARG A 56 -10.25 0.28 12.83
N ASP A 57 -10.35 1.30 13.68
CA ASP A 57 -10.28 1.14 15.13
C ASP A 57 -11.58 0.54 15.71
N ASP A 58 -11.63 0.36 17.02
CA ASP A 58 -12.78 -0.23 17.72
C ASP A 58 -14.04 0.65 17.64
N GLU A 59 -13.89 1.95 17.36
CA GLU A 59 -15.00 2.87 17.08
C GLU A 59 -15.37 2.93 15.59
N GLY A 60 -14.73 2.13 14.74
CA GLY A 60 -15.00 2.03 13.31
C GLY A 60 -14.37 3.15 12.46
N ARG A 61 -13.49 3.98 13.03
CA ARG A 61 -12.82 5.07 12.31
C ARG A 61 -11.65 4.53 11.51
N TRP A 62 -11.49 5.00 10.29
CA TRP A 62 -10.37 4.61 9.42
C TRP A 62 -9.05 5.25 9.85
N ALA A 63 -7.98 4.45 9.78
CA ALA A 63 -6.62 4.89 10.05
C ALA A 63 -5.60 4.18 9.15
N VAL A 64 -4.47 4.86 8.93
CA VAL A 64 -3.24 4.21 8.45
C VAL A 64 -2.63 3.46 9.63
N ILE A 65 -2.37 2.16 9.43
CA ILE A 65 -1.73 1.30 10.41
C ILE A 65 -0.21 1.39 10.26
N GLU A 66 0.28 1.20 9.04
CA GLU A 66 1.72 1.14 8.76
C GLU A 66 2.02 1.45 7.29
N ALA A 67 3.15 2.11 7.03
CA ALA A 67 3.75 2.22 5.70
C ALA A 67 4.97 1.29 5.61
N ASN A 68 4.95 0.39 4.65
CA ASN A 68 5.85 -0.74 4.51
C ASN A 68 6.62 -0.68 3.19
N ALA A 69 7.90 -1.09 3.24
CA ALA A 69 8.63 -1.37 2.01
C ALA A 69 7.92 -2.50 1.24
N ALA A 70 7.74 -2.32 -0.08
CA ALA A 70 6.94 -3.25 -0.88
C ALA A 70 7.50 -4.68 -0.86
N TRP A 71 8.83 -4.85 -0.92
CA TRP A 71 9.50 -6.15 -0.90
C TRP A 71 9.36 -6.92 0.43
N ALA A 72 8.99 -6.24 1.51
CA ALA A 72 8.75 -6.85 2.82
C ALA A 72 7.27 -7.22 3.06
N SER A 73 6.41 -7.02 2.05
CA SER A 73 4.96 -7.16 2.17
C SER A 73 4.43 -8.36 1.37
N GLY A 74 3.69 -9.26 2.04
CA GLY A 74 2.91 -10.30 1.35
C GLY A 74 1.72 -9.73 0.56
N CYS A 75 1.41 -10.33 -0.60
CA CYS A 75 0.32 -9.95 -1.50
C CYS A 75 -1.06 -10.50 -1.10
N TYR A 76 -1.10 -11.57 -0.29
CA TYR A 76 -2.34 -12.22 0.16
C TYR A 76 -3.30 -12.56 -1.00
N SER A 77 -4.53 -12.05 -0.96
CA SER A 77 -5.59 -12.21 -1.96
C SER A 77 -5.61 -11.11 -3.01
N ALA A 78 -4.67 -10.16 -2.98
CA ALA A 78 -4.54 -9.16 -4.02
C ALA A 78 -4.00 -9.79 -5.32
N ASP A 79 -4.19 -9.10 -6.45
CA ASP A 79 -3.62 -9.50 -7.74
C ASP A 79 -2.09 -9.62 -7.62
N PRO A 80 -1.51 -10.82 -7.78
CA PRO A 80 -0.09 -11.05 -7.56
C PRO A 80 0.79 -10.36 -8.59
N ASP A 81 0.33 -10.18 -9.83
CA ASP A 81 1.11 -9.53 -10.89
C ASP A 81 1.21 -8.04 -10.59
N ARG A 82 0.10 -7.41 -10.19
CA ARG A 82 0.09 -6.00 -9.79
C ARG A 82 0.86 -5.76 -8.50
N ALA A 83 0.79 -6.68 -7.54
CA ALA A 83 1.62 -6.61 -6.34
C ALA A 83 3.12 -6.70 -6.68
N LEU A 84 3.49 -7.58 -7.61
CA LEU A 84 4.87 -7.72 -8.09
C LEU A 84 5.36 -6.45 -8.80
N GLU A 85 4.52 -5.78 -9.59
CA GLU A 85 4.88 -4.50 -10.22
C GLU A 85 5.27 -3.43 -9.19
N THR A 86 4.54 -3.33 -8.07
CA THR A 86 4.90 -2.44 -6.96
C THR A 86 6.25 -2.81 -6.35
N VAL A 87 6.54 -4.11 -6.16
CA VAL A 87 7.84 -4.58 -5.64
C VAL A 87 8.97 -4.24 -6.60
N LEU A 88 8.82 -4.54 -7.89
CA LEU A 88 9.83 -4.28 -8.91
C LEU A 88 10.12 -2.78 -9.04
N ARG A 89 9.08 -1.92 -8.95
CA ARG A 89 9.25 -0.47 -8.96
C ARG A 89 9.99 0.05 -7.71
N ALA A 90 9.74 -0.53 -6.54
CA ALA A 90 10.37 -0.12 -5.28
C ALA A 90 11.80 -0.64 -5.11
N ALA A 91 12.14 -1.78 -5.73
CA ALA A 91 13.43 -2.47 -5.58
C ALA A 91 14.29 -2.41 -6.86
N GLY A 92 13.94 -1.55 -7.81
CA GLY A 92 14.67 -1.37 -9.06
C GLY A 92 16.07 -0.77 -8.89
N PRO A 93 16.89 -0.76 -9.96
CA PRO A 93 18.23 -0.20 -9.91
C PRO A 93 18.21 1.31 -9.63
N ALA A 94 19.22 1.82 -8.92
CA ALA A 94 19.33 3.24 -8.56
C ALA A 94 19.35 4.20 -9.77
N THR A 95 19.74 3.71 -10.95
CA THR A 95 19.70 4.44 -12.22
C THR A 95 18.27 4.68 -12.73
N ALA A 96 17.31 3.88 -12.30
CA ALA A 96 15.90 4.01 -12.66
C ALA A 96 15.07 4.82 -11.64
N LEU A 97 15.67 5.28 -10.54
CA LEU A 97 14.96 6.08 -9.55
C LEU A 97 14.58 7.44 -10.11
N SER A 98 13.30 7.79 -9.96
CA SER A 98 12.79 9.12 -10.21
C SER A 98 13.43 10.15 -9.26
N PRO A 99 13.47 11.44 -9.61
CA PRO A 99 13.94 12.48 -8.69
C PRO A 99 13.21 12.48 -7.34
N HIS A 100 11.90 12.18 -7.35
CA HIS A 100 11.08 12.05 -6.15
C HIS A 100 11.57 10.92 -5.25
N ASP A 101 11.72 9.71 -5.80
CA ASP A 101 12.06 8.52 -5.01
C ASP A 101 13.46 8.57 -4.42
N ARG A 102 14.37 9.38 -5.00
CA ARG A 102 15.72 9.58 -4.45
C ARG A 102 15.70 10.17 -3.05
N ALA A 103 14.67 10.92 -2.67
CA ALA A 103 14.53 11.48 -1.33
C ALA A 103 14.27 10.42 -0.24
N PHE A 104 13.89 9.20 -0.63
CA PHE A 104 13.51 8.11 0.28
C PHE A 104 14.58 7.02 0.42
N VAL A 105 15.64 7.08 -0.38
CA VAL A 105 16.79 6.17 -0.26
C VAL A 105 17.60 6.53 0.98
N ARG A 106 18.05 5.52 1.72
CA ARG A 106 18.89 5.67 2.91
C ARG A 106 20.24 5.01 2.72
#